data_AF-A0A5K1BZT1-F1
#
_entry.id   AF-A0A5K1BZT1-F1
#
_cell.length_a   1.000
_cell.length_b   1.000
_cell.length_c   1.000
_cell.angle_alpha   90.00
_cell.angle_beta   90.00
_cell.angle_gamma   90.00
#
_symmetry.space_group_name_H-M   'P 1'
#
loop_
_entity.id
_entity.type
_entity.pdbx_description
1 polymer ?
#
loop_
_entity_poly.entity_id
_entity_poly.type
_entity_poly.pdbx_seq_one_letter_code
_entity_poly.pdbx_strand_id
1 'polypeptide(L)'
;PVQDVADSCRTGAATNVIFGLALGYKSVIIPIFAIAVAIFVSFSLAAMYGIAVAALGMLSTIATGLAIDAYGPISDNAGGIAEMAGMSHRIRERTDALDAAGNTTAAIGK
;
A
#
# COMPACT_ATOMS: atom_id res chain seq x y z
N PRO A 1 -7.02 -8.43 9.11
CA PRO A 1 -5.74 -7.91 9.66
C PRO A 1 -5.84 -6.48 10.19
N VAL A 2 -6.17 -5.48 9.35
CA VAL A 2 -6.27 -4.08 9.80
C VAL A 2 -7.45 -3.85 10.75
N GLN A 3 -8.55 -4.60 10.57
CA GLN A 3 -9.68 -4.63 11.52
C GLN A 3 -9.25 -5.10 12.93
N ASP A 4 -8.35 -6.08 13.01
CA ASP A 4 -7.83 -6.59 14.30
C ASP A 4 -6.93 -5.56 15.00
N VAL A 5 -6.15 -4.80 14.20
CA VAL A 5 -5.37 -3.65 14.71
C VAL A 5 -6.31 -2.58 15.27
N ALA A 6 -7.38 -2.24 14.56
CA ALA A 6 -8.40 -1.31 15.04
C ALA A 6 -9.11 -1.80 16.32
N ASP A 7 -9.45 -3.08 16.41
CA ASP A 7 -10.08 -3.66 17.61
C ASP A 7 -9.13 -3.64 18.82
N SER A 8 -7.82 -3.82 18.60
CA SER A 8 -6.81 -3.78 19.66
C SER A 8 -6.67 -2.39 20.32
N CYS A 9 -7.23 -1.33 19.73
CA CYS A 9 -7.37 -0.03 20.38
C CYS A 9 -8.23 -0.09 21.65
N ARG A 10 -9.13 -1.08 21.80
CA ARG A 10 -9.97 -1.26 22.98
C ARG A 10 -9.20 -1.48 24.28
N THR A 11 -7.98 -2.03 24.17
CA THR A 11 -7.08 -2.28 25.32
C THR A 11 -5.96 -1.24 25.43
N GLY A 12 -6.02 -0.16 24.65
CA GLY A 12 -5.13 0.99 24.71
C GLY A 12 -4.17 1.13 23.52
N ALA A 13 -3.48 2.26 23.46
CA ALA A 13 -2.53 2.57 22.38
C ALA A 13 -1.35 1.59 22.31
N ALA A 14 -0.92 1.05 23.46
CA ALA A 14 0.19 0.11 23.51
C ALA A 14 -0.12 -1.18 22.73
N THR A 15 -1.32 -1.74 22.90
CA THR A 15 -1.74 -2.94 22.16
C THR A 15 -1.88 -2.65 20.67
N ASN A 16 -2.41 -1.49 20.30
CA ASN A 16 -2.46 -1.05 18.90
C ASN A 16 -1.08 -1.05 18.21
N VAL A 17 -0.07 -0.46 18.85
CA VAL A 17 1.30 -0.44 18.31
C VAL A 17 1.89 -1.85 18.21
N ILE A 18 1.70 -2.69 19.23
CA ILE A 18 2.20 -4.08 19.22
C ILE A 18 1.58 -4.88 18.07
N PHE A 19 0.26 -4.79 17.88
CA PHE A 19 -0.44 -5.47 16.79
C PHE A 19 -0.01 -4.92 15.41
N GLY A 20 0.16 -3.61 15.28
CA GLY A 20 0.65 -2.98 14.04
C GLY A 20 2.06 -3.45 13.66
N LEU A 21 2.99 -3.49 14.62
CA LEU A 21 4.35 -4.01 14.40
C LEU A 21 4.33 -5.50 14.02
N ALA A 22 3.57 -6.32 14.73
CA ALA A 22 3.42 -7.73 14.42
C ALA A 22 2.82 -7.96 13.02
N LEU A 23 1.85 -7.15 12.61
CA LEU A 23 1.28 -7.18 11.26
C LEU A 23 2.33 -6.85 10.20
N GLY A 24 3.17 -5.83 10.45
CA GLY A 24 4.30 -5.46 9.59
C GLY A 24 5.33 -6.58 9.45
N TYR A 25 5.70 -7.25 10.54
CA TYR A 25 6.60 -8.41 10.49
C TYR A 25 6.00 -9.61 9.76
N LYS A 26 4.68 -9.79 9.84
CA LYS A 26 3.98 -10.87 9.15
C LYS A 26 3.85 -10.60 7.65
N SER A 27 3.68 -9.34 7.23
CA SER A 27 3.38 -9.00 5.84
C SER A 27 4.52 -9.29 4.87
N VAL A 28 5.77 -9.32 5.33
CA VAL A 28 6.96 -9.52 4.48
C VAL A 28 7.10 -10.96 3.96
N ILE A 29 6.45 -11.94 4.58
CA ILE A 29 6.66 -13.37 4.31
C ILE A 29 6.36 -13.70 2.84
N ILE A 30 5.17 -13.35 2.36
CA ILE A 30 4.73 -13.68 1.00
C ILE A 30 5.52 -12.89 -0.06
N PRO A 31 5.72 -11.56 0.05
CA PRO A 31 6.55 -10.80 -0.89
C PRO A 31 7.98 -11.32 -1.02
N ILE A 32 8.63 -11.70 0.09
CA ILE A 32 9.99 -12.25 0.05
C ILE A 32 10.02 -13.59 -0.71
N PHE A 33 9.04 -14.47 -0.49
CA PHE A 33 8.96 -15.70 -1.28
C PHE A 33 8.70 -15.44 -2.77
N ALA A 34 7.84 -14.47 -3.10
CA ALA A 34 7.60 -14.10 -4.50
C ALA A 34 8.87 -13.60 -5.19
N ILE A 35 9.65 -12.74 -4.51
CA ILE A 35 10.95 -12.25 -5.00
C ILE A 35 11.94 -13.41 -5.15
N ALA A 36 12.03 -14.31 -4.16
CA ALA A 36 12.94 -15.45 -4.20
C ALA A 36 12.63 -16.39 -5.39
N VAL A 37 11.36 -16.67 -5.65
CA VAL A 37 10.92 -17.47 -6.80
C VAL A 37 11.24 -16.75 -8.11
N ALA A 38 10.96 -15.45 -8.21
CA ALA A 38 11.27 -14.65 -9.40
C ALA A 38 12.78 -14.66 -9.70
N ILE A 39 13.63 -14.51 -8.68
CA ILE A 39 15.09 -14.61 -8.81
C ILE A 39 15.49 -16.01 -9.25
N PHE A 40 15.01 -17.06 -8.59
CA PHE A 40 15.37 -18.45 -8.91
C PHE A 40 15.06 -18.80 -10.36
N VAL A 41 13.84 -18.49 -10.83
CA VAL A 41 13.41 -18.78 -12.19
C VAL A 41 14.19 -17.94 -13.20
N SER A 42 14.27 -16.63 -13.00
CA SER A 42 14.91 -15.74 -13.96
C SER A 42 16.42 -15.95 -14.07
N PHE A 43 17.09 -16.19 -12.95
CA PHE A 43 18.52 -16.51 -12.92
C PHE A 43 18.81 -17.85 -13.62
N SER A 44 17.98 -18.87 -13.39
CA SER A 44 18.15 -20.18 -14.04
C SER A 44 17.98 -20.13 -15.56
N LEU A 45 17.16 -19.20 -16.06
CA LEU A 45 16.89 -19.06 -17.49
C LEU A 45 17.92 -18.20 -18.23
N ALA A 46 18.39 -17.10 -17.62
CA ALA A 46 19.25 -16.13 -18.31
C ALA A 46 20.21 -15.36 -17.38
N ALA A 47 20.62 -15.95 -16.26
CA ALA A 47 21.55 -15.37 -15.29
C ALA A 47 21.16 -13.92 -14.92
N MET A 48 22.12 -12.98 -14.95
CA MET A 48 21.88 -11.57 -14.63
C MET A 48 20.93 -10.87 -15.61
N TYR A 49 20.96 -11.25 -16.89
CA TYR A 49 20.05 -10.68 -17.88
C TYR A 49 18.60 -11.06 -17.58
N GLY A 50 18.37 -12.32 -17.16
CA GLY A 50 17.06 -12.79 -16.72
C GLY A 50 16.53 -11.98 -15.53
N ILE A 51 17.36 -11.76 -14.51
CA ILE A 51 16.97 -10.94 -13.35
C ILE A 51 16.63 -9.51 -13.78
N ALA A 52 17.46 -8.90 -14.63
CA ALA A 52 17.24 -7.54 -15.11
C ALA A 52 15.92 -7.40 -15.90
N VAL A 53 15.61 -8.37 -16.77
CA VAL A 53 14.34 -8.39 -17.52
C VAL A 53 13.15 -8.69 -16.62
N ALA A 54 13.30 -9.54 -15.60
CA ALA A 54 12.23 -9.77 -14.62
C ALA A 54 11.90 -8.50 -13.82
N ALA A 55 12.90 -7.73 -13.43
CA ALA A 55 12.71 -6.43 -12.80
C ALA A 55 11.99 -5.43 -13.73
N LEU A 56 12.38 -5.39 -15.02
CA LEU A 56 11.67 -4.60 -16.02
C LEU A 56 10.22 -5.07 -16.19
N GLY A 57 9.97 -6.38 -16.15
CA GLY A 57 8.63 -6.97 -16.21
C GLY A 57 7.74 -6.52 -15.06
N MET A 58 8.27 -6.48 -13.83
CA MET A 58 7.57 -5.95 -12.66
C MET A 58 7.15 -4.48 -12.85
N LEU A 59 8.00 -3.68 -13.50
CA LEU A 59 7.74 -2.26 -13.79
C LEU A 59 7.12 -2.02 -15.17
N SER A 60 6.78 -3.06 -15.94
CA SER A 60 6.28 -2.89 -17.31
C SER A 60 4.94 -2.14 -17.36
N THR A 61 4.16 -2.22 -16.28
CA THR A 61 2.88 -1.52 -16.09
C THR A 61 3.03 -0.28 -15.19
N ILE A 62 4.22 0.31 -15.11
CA ILE A 62 4.52 1.44 -14.21
C ILE A 62 3.59 2.64 -14.40
N ALA A 63 3.12 2.91 -15.62
CA ALA A 63 2.20 4.03 -15.87
C ALA A 63 0.88 3.85 -15.09
N THR A 64 0.30 2.65 -15.09
CA THR A 64 -0.91 2.34 -14.32
C THR A 64 -0.61 2.34 -12.83
N GLY A 65 0.53 1.78 -12.41
CA GLY A 65 0.98 1.79 -11.01
C GLY A 65 1.10 3.20 -10.44
N LEU A 66 1.77 4.10 -11.16
CA LEU A 66 1.91 5.51 -10.78
C LEU A 66 0.56 6.23 -10.76
N ALA A 67 -0.35 5.92 -11.68
CA ALA A 67 -1.67 6.56 -11.72
C ALA A 67 -2.49 6.24 -10.46
N ILE A 68 -2.50 4.98 -10.02
CA ILE A 68 -3.25 4.58 -8.81
C ILE A 68 -2.57 5.00 -7.52
N ASP A 69 -1.24 5.15 -7.52
CA ASP A 69 -0.48 5.65 -6.36
C ASP A 69 -0.67 7.16 -6.21
N ALA A 70 -0.47 7.93 -7.30
CA ALA A 70 -0.66 9.38 -7.31
C ALA A 70 -2.11 9.80 -7.00
N TYR A 71 -3.09 8.94 -7.28
CA TYR A 71 -4.49 9.13 -6.91
C TYR A 71 -4.69 9.33 -5.39
N GLY A 72 -3.88 8.68 -4.54
CA GLY A 72 -4.01 8.75 -3.08
C GLY A 72 -3.76 10.16 -2.53
N PRO A 73 -2.56 10.73 -2.69
CA PRO A 73 -2.24 12.09 -2.22
C PRO A 73 -3.16 13.17 -2.81
N ILE A 74 -3.70 12.97 -4.02
CA ILE A 74 -4.70 13.87 -4.60
C ILE A 74 -6.00 13.82 -3.81
N SER A 75 -6.46 12.60 -3.46
CA SER A 75 -7.70 12.39 -2.71
C SER A 75 -7.60 12.89 -1.26
N ASP A 76 -6.46 12.68 -0.61
CA ASP A 76 -6.16 13.22 0.73
C ASP A 76 -6.25 14.77 0.74
N ASN A 77 -5.54 15.43 -0.18
CA ASN A 77 -5.57 16.88 -0.32
C ASN A 77 -6.99 17.40 -0.61
N ALA A 78 -7.76 16.70 -1.44
CA ALA A 78 -9.16 17.07 -1.70
C ALA A 78 -10.01 17.04 -0.42
N GLY A 79 -9.82 16.04 0.42
CA GLY A 79 -10.48 15.96 1.73
C GLY A 79 -10.04 17.10 2.66
N GLY A 80 -8.74 17.41 2.71
CA GLY A 80 -8.22 18.53 3.49
C GLY A 80 -8.80 19.88 3.07
N ILE A 81 -8.89 20.12 1.75
CA ILE A 81 -9.52 21.33 1.19
C ILE A 81 -11.00 21.39 1.57
N ALA A 82 -11.73 20.27 1.48
CA ALA A 82 -13.15 20.23 1.82
C ALA A 82 -13.41 20.62 3.28
N GLU A 83 -12.56 20.16 4.20
CA GLU A 83 -12.63 20.50 5.62
C GLU A 83 -12.30 21.98 5.86
N MET A 84 -11.17 22.46 5.31
CA MET A 84 -10.72 23.84 5.49
C MET A 84 -11.68 24.87 4.88
N ALA A 85 -12.40 24.50 3.82
CA ALA A 85 -13.42 25.34 3.18
C ALA A 85 -14.80 25.25 3.86
N GLY A 86 -14.96 24.48 4.93
CA GLY A 86 -16.23 24.33 5.65
C GLY A 86 -17.34 23.69 4.82
N MET A 87 -16.98 22.80 3.89
CA MET A 87 -17.95 22.11 3.03
C MET A 87 -18.79 21.11 3.84
N SER A 88 -19.90 20.64 3.25
CA SER A 88 -20.81 19.71 3.95
C SER A 88 -20.13 18.38 4.32
N HIS A 89 -20.56 17.78 5.44
CA HIS A 89 -20.08 16.47 5.93
C HIS A 89 -20.12 15.36 4.86
N ARG A 90 -21.14 15.37 3.98
CA ARG A 90 -21.26 14.40 2.88
C ARG A 90 -20.12 14.47 1.87
N ILE A 91 -19.47 15.64 1.71
CA ILE A 91 -18.28 15.78 0.85
C ILE A 91 -17.08 15.14 1.56
N ARG A 92 -16.92 15.38 2.86
CA ARG A 92 -15.84 14.79 3.66
C ARG A 92 -15.90 13.27 3.72
N GLU A 93 -17.09 12.70 3.96
CA GLU A 93 -17.31 11.24 3.93
C GLU A 93 -16.89 10.61 2.59
N ARG A 94 -17.17 11.31 1.47
CA ARG A 94 -16.76 10.83 0.14
C ARG A 94 -15.26 10.87 0.00
N THR A 95 -14.60 11.97 0.38
CA THR A 95 -13.14 12.10 0.27
C THR A 95 -12.41 11.14 1.20
N ASP A 96 -12.94 10.87 2.41
CA ASP A 96 -12.37 9.89 3.34
C ASP A 96 -12.42 8.47 2.78
N ALA A 97 -13.48 8.12 2.05
CA ALA A 97 -13.55 6.83 1.36
C ALA A 97 -12.51 6.70 0.24
N LEU A 98 -12.22 7.80 -0.47
CA LEU A 98 -11.20 7.83 -1.52
C LEU A 98 -9.79 7.79 -0.92
N ASP A 99 -9.53 8.54 0.16
CA ASP A 99 -8.26 8.54 0.87
C ASP A 99 -7.94 7.18 1.48
N ALA A 100 -8.92 6.50 2.10
CA ALA A 100 -8.74 5.15 2.61
C ALA A 100 -8.31 4.14 1.52
N ALA A 101 -8.83 4.29 0.29
CA ALA A 101 -8.37 3.51 -0.85
C ALA A 101 -6.95 3.91 -1.28
N GLY A 102 -6.64 5.21 -1.32
CA GLY A 102 -5.31 5.77 -1.59
C GLY A 102 -4.22 5.27 -0.65
N ASN A 103 -4.52 5.12 0.64
CA ASN A 103 -3.61 4.55 1.63
C ASN A 103 -3.21 3.10 1.29
N THR A 104 -4.10 2.35 0.64
CA THR A 104 -3.82 0.98 0.18
C THR A 104 -3.00 0.98 -1.10
N THR A 105 -3.31 1.84 -2.08
CA THR A 105 -2.54 1.91 -3.33
C THR A 105 -1.10 2.39 -3.09
N ALA A 106 -0.92 3.34 -2.17
CA ALA A 106 0.40 3.79 -1.74
C ALA A 106 1.23 2.70 -1.03
N ALA A 107 0.57 1.74 -0.37
CA ALA A 107 1.25 0.58 0.20
C ALA A 107 1.62 -0.46 -0.86
N ILE A 108 0.82 -0.60 -1.94
CA ILE A 108 1.09 -1.50 -3.07
C ILE A 108 2.23 -0.96 -3.95
N GLY A 109 2.34 0.37 -4.09
CA GLY A 109 3.41 1.00 -4.87
C GLY A 109 4.80 0.95 -4.22
N LYS A 110 4.89 0.62 -2.92
CA LYS A 110 6.14 0.51 -2.14
C LYS A 110 6.70 -0.89 -2.17
#